data_AF-A0A453NZX0-F1
#
_entry.id   AF-A0A453NZX0-F1
#
_cell.length_a   1.000
_cell.length_b   1.000
_cell.length_c   1.000
_cell.angle_alpha   90.00
_cell.angle_beta   90.00
_cell.angle_gamma   90.00
#
_symmetry.space_group_name_H-M   'P 1'
#
loop_
_entity.id
_entity.type
_entity.pdbx_description
1 polymer ?
#
loop_
_entity_poly.entity_id
_entity_poly.type
_entity_poly.pdbx_seq_one_letter_code
_entity_poly.pdbx_strand_id
1 'polypeptide(L)'
;MAVSEEKAQGCRSGAAAGKAASPVKPNSGAVMEEITDSPSTTAKASSKGIYGIPIMTRAQRSHPLDPLSAAEIAVAVATVRAAGRTPEVRDSMRFVEVVLLEPEKNVVALADAYFFPPFQPSLLPRTKGGPVIPSRLPPRRARLVVYNKQTNETSIWVVELSEVHAATRGGHHRGKVISSEVVPDVQPAMDAMEYAECEATVKDFPPFIEAMKKRGIDDMELVMVDAWCAGYYSDADAPNRRLGKPLIFCRTESDNPMENGYARPVEGIHVIVDMQNNVVIEFEDRKFVPLPPPDHLRNYTTGETRGGVDRSDVKPLIISQPEGPSFRITGSFVEWQKWNFRVGFTPKEGLVIHSVAYVDGNRGRRPIAHRLSFVEMVVPYGDPNEPHYRKNAFDAGEDGLGKNAHSLKKGCDCLGYIKYFDAHFTNFTGGVETIENCVCLHEEDHGILWKHQDWRTGLAEVRRSRRLTVSFICTIANYEYGFYWHFYQGW
;
A
#
# COMPACT_ATOMS: atom_id res chain seq x y z
N MET A 1 -23.20 15.46 -25.46
CA MET A 1 -22.10 16.19 -26.10
C MET A 1 -21.46 17.03 -24.99
N ALA A 2 -20.23 16.89 -24.53
CA ALA A 2 -19.02 16.26 -25.08
C ALA A 2 -18.54 15.07 -24.23
N VAL A 3 -17.98 14.06 -24.90
CA VAL A 3 -17.24 12.96 -24.26
C VAL A 3 -15.80 13.45 -24.13
N SER A 4 -15.24 13.48 -22.93
CA SER A 4 -13.81 13.74 -22.74
C SER A 4 -13.00 12.55 -23.25
N GLU A 5 -12.58 12.64 -24.51
CA GLU A 5 -11.60 11.74 -25.11
C GLU A 5 -10.21 12.15 -24.62
N GLU A 6 -9.49 11.26 -23.94
CA GLU A 6 -8.12 11.56 -23.53
C GLU A 6 -7.17 10.43 -23.91
N LYS A 7 -6.06 10.83 -24.54
CA LYS A 7 -5.05 9.96 -25.15
C LYS A 7 -4.01 9.58 -24.11
N ALA A 8 -3.48 8.37 -24.20
CA ALA A 8 -2.20 8.06 -23.56
C ALA A 8 -1.10 8.94 -24.20
N GLN A 9 -0.65 9.98 -23.51
CA GLN A 9 0.54 10.76 -23.84
C GLN A 9 1.53 10.65 -22.69
N GLY A 10 2.82 10.57 -23.02
CA GLY A 10 3.92 10.30 -22.09
C GLY A 10 3.77 11.03 -20.76
N CYS A 11 3.57 10.27 -19.71
CA CYS A 11 3.29 10.82 -18.40
C CYS A 11 4.57 11.18 -17.67
N ARG A 12 4.70 12.45 -17.32
CA ARG A 12 5.68 12.91 -16.33
C ARG A 12 5.01 12.91 -14.95
N SER A 13 5.65 12.31 -13.94
CA SER A 13 5.38 12.60 -12.54
C SER A 13 6.17 13.87 -12.18
N GLY A 14 5.50 14.89 -11.66
CA GLY A 14 6.13 16.12 -11.23
C GLY A 14 6.16 16.16 -9.70
N ALA A 15 7.35 16.23 -9.11
CA ALA A 15 7.51 16.59 -7.71
C ALA A 15 7.12 18.07 -7.51
N ALA A 16 6.21 18.34 -6.57
CA ALA A 16 5.76 19.68 -6.26
C ALA A 16 6.81 20.43 -5.44
N ALA A 17 7.45 21.45 -6.02
CA ALA A 17 8.21 22.46 -5.29
C ALA A 17 7.40 23.77 -5.27
N GLY A 18 6.98 24.19 -4.08
CA GLY A 18 6.19 25.39 -3.88
C GLY A 18 7.01 26.68 -4.05
N LYS A 19 6.44 27.65 -4.79
CA LYS A 19 6.70 29.08 -4.57
C LYS A 19 5.41 29.87 -4.74
N ALA A 20 5.15 30.73 -3.75
CA ALA A 20 3.99 31.60 -3.64
C ALA A 20 4.05 32.77 -4.63
N ALA A 21 2.89 33.11 -5.22
CA ALA A 21 2.61 34.45 -5.74
C ALA A 21 1.12 34.79 -5.55
N SER A 22 0.89 36.02 -5.07
CA SER A 22 -0.36 36.63 -4.58
C SER A 22 -1.33 37.11 -5.70
N PRO A 23 -2.57 37.54 -5.38
CA PRO A 23 -3.78 37.14 -6.10
C PRO A 23 -4.29 38.14 -7.15
N VAL A 24 -4.96 37.61 -8.18
CA VAL A 24 -5.85 38.38 -9.08
C VAL A 24 -7.29 37.86 -8.91
N LYS A 25 -8.23 38.77 -8.63
CA LYS A 25 -9.66 38.48 -8.44
C LYS A 25 -10.41 38.38 -9.79
N PRO A 26 -11.58 37.70 -9.80
CA PRO A 26 -12.05 36.91 -10.93
C PRO A 26 -13.07 37.65 -11.81
N ASN A 27 -13.22 37.16 -13.05
CA ASN A 27 -14.38 37.44 -13.87
C ASN A 27 -15.15 36.12 -14.16
N SER A 28 -16.46 36.25 -14.17
CA SER A 28 -17.51 35.25 -14.02
C SER A 28 -17.71 34.30 -15.21
N GLY A 29 -18.15 33.07 -14.93
CA GLY A 29 -18.69 32.17 -15.95
C GLY A 29 -18.97 30.73 -15.47
N ALA A 30 -20.24 30.46 -15.15
CA ALA A 30 -20.93 29.16 -15.08
C ALA A 30 -20.48 28.12 -14.02
N VAL A 31 -21.24 28.08 -12.92
CA VAL A 31 -21.24 27.01 -11.91
C VAL A 31 -22.27 25.95 -12.33
N MET A 32 -21.88 24.69 -12.45
CA MET A 32 -22.78 23.53 -12.49
C MET A 32 -22.98 23.03 -11.06
N GLU A 33 -24.23 23.04 -10.59
CA GLU A 33 -24.64 22.63 -9.24
C GLU A 33 -24.51 21.12 -9.00
N GLU A 34 -24.01 20.77 -7.82
CA GLU A 34 -24.11 19.45 -7.20
C GLU A 34 -25.57 19.13 -6.87
N ILE A 35 -26.06 18.00 -7.37
CA ILE A 35 -27.40 17.50 -7.04
C ILE A 35 -27.35 16.83 -5.67
N THR A 36 -27.82 17.55 -4.65
CA THR A 36 -28.18 16.99 -3.34
C THR A 36 -29.56 16.33 -3.42
N ASP A 37 -29.60 15.03 -3.15
CA ASP A 37 -30.82 14.23 -3.21
C ASP A 37 -31.72 14.49 -1.98
N SER A 38 -33.00 14.80 -2.21
CA SER A 38 -34.04 14.91 -1.20
C SER A 38 -35.39 14.65 -1.86
N PRO A 39 -36.14 13.61 -1.46
CA PRO A 39 -37.54 13.51 -1.83
C PRO A 39 -38.45 13.83 -0.64
N SER A 40 -39.26 14.88 -0.80
CA SER A 40 -40.50 15.05 -0.07
C SER A 40 -41.67 14.72 -1.02
N THR A 41 -42.45 13.69 -0.69
CA THR A 41 -43.84 13.57 -1.14
C THR A 41 -44.62 12.70 -0.16
N THR A 42 -45.62 13.31 0.46
CA THR A 42 -46.68 12.71 1.27
C THR A 42 -47.62 11.84 0.43
N ALA A 43 -47.77 10.57 0.79
CA ALA A 43 -48.94 9.75 0.46
C ALA A 43 -49.26 8.82 1.64
N LYS A 44 -50.46 8.97 2.21
CA LYS A 44 -51.03 8.06 3.22
C LYS A 44 -51.56 6.81 2.53
N ALA A 45 -51.14 5.62 2.95
CA ALA A 45 -51.82 4.37 2.67
C ALA A 45 -51.75 3.41 3.87
N SER A 46 -52.84 2.68 4.05
CA SER A 46 -53.29 1.96 5.25
C SER A 46 -52.46 0.73 5.63
N SER A 47 -52.38 0.50 6.94
CA SER A 47 -51.88 -0.71 7.58
C SER A 47 -52.82 -1.90 7.43
N LYS A 48 -52.30 -3.06 6.96
CA LYS A 48 -52.67 -4.40 7.44
C LYS A 48 -51.69 -5.47 6.90
N GLY A 49 -50.85 -5.95 7.81
CA GLY A 49 -50.42 -7.35 7.97
C GLY A 49 -49.78 -8.10 6.82
N ILE A 50 -48.44 -8.08 6.76
CA ILE A 50 -47.62 -9.27 6.48
C ILE A 50 -46.47 -9.23 7.50
N TYR A 51 -46.26 -10.34 8.21
CA TYR A 51 -45.28 -10.51 9.29
C TYR A 51 -43.89 -9.99 8.88
N GLY A 52 -43.58 -8.77 9.33
CA GLY A 52 -42.32 -8.10 9.09
C GLY A 52 -41.21 -8.73 9.92
N ILE A 53 -40.19 -9.23 9.25
CA ILE A 53 -38.84 -9.33 9.82
C ILE A 53 -38.51 -7.93 10.34
N PRO A 54 -38.10 -7.75 11.61
CA PRO A 54 -37.76 -6.43 12.10
C PRO A 54 -36.63 -5.86 11.24
N ILE A 55 -36.93 -4.77 10.53
CA ILE A 55 -35.94 -3.97 9.82
C ILE A 55 -35.01 -3.41 10.90
N MET A 56 -33.84 -4.04 11.06
CA MET A 56 -32.82 -3.58 11.98
C MET A 56 -32.40 -2.17 11.57
N THR A 57 -32.56 -1.20 12.46
CA THR A 57 -31.88 0.10 12.34
C THR A 57 -30.38 -0.17 12.26
N ARG A 58 -29.76 0.21 11.15
CA ARG A 58 -28.37 -0.10 10.80
C ARG A 58 -27.40 0.60 11.76
N ALA A 59 -27.15 -0.01 12.92
CA ALA A 59 -26.28 0.55 13.96
C ALA A 59 -24.83 0.65 13.50
N GLN A 60 -24.39 -0.24 12.61
CA GLN A 60 -23.02 -0.30 12.13
C GLN A 60 -22.94 0.06 10.64
N ARG A 61 -22.19 1.14 10.34
CA ARG A 61 -22.07 1.71 8.99
C ARG A 61 -20.94 1.10 8.16
N SER A 62 -19.94 0.50 8.81
CA SER A 62 -18.76 -0.10 8.15
C SER A 62 -18.70 -1.60 8.37
N HIS A 63 -18.12 -2.30 7.39
CA HIS A 63 -17.83 -3.71 7.52
C HIS A 63 -16.60 -3.91 8.42
N PRO A 64 -16.52 -4.99 9.23
CA PRO A 64 -15.37 -5.23 10.10
C PRO A 64 -14.02 -5.35 9.38
N LEU A 65 -14.04 -5.73 8.10
CA LEU A 65 -12.86 -5.82 7.22
C LEU A 65 -12.61 -4.57 6.35
N ASP A 66 -13.36 -3.49 6.55
CA ASP A 66 -12.96 -2.23 5.90
C ASP A 66 -11.56 -1.82 6.42
N PRO A 67 -10.73 -1.13 5.63
CA PRO A 67 -9.46 -0.59 6.11
C PRO A 67 -9.65 0.35 7.30
N LEU A 68 -8.62 0.53 8.14
CA LEU A 68 -8.66 1.57 9.17
C LEU A 68 -8.75 2.94 8.51
N SER A 69 -9.64 3.78 9.02
CA SER A 69 -9.70 5.20 8.63
C SER A 69 -8.52 5.97 9.24
N ALA A 70 -8.20 7.12 8.65
CA ALA A 70 -7.22 8.05 9.21
C ALA A 70 -7.49 8.39 10.68
N ALA A 71 -8.77 8.59 11.05
CA ALA A 71 -9.16 8.86 12.43
C ALA A 71 -8.89 7.66 13.37
N GLU A 72 -9.16 6.43 12.92
CA GLU A 72 -8.88 5.22 13.70
C GLU A 72 -7.38 5.01 13.92
N ILE A 73 -6.55 5.28 12.90
CA ILE A 73 -5.09 5.23 13.00
C ILE A 73 -4.59 6.26 14.03
N ALA A 74 -5.04 7.53 13.93
CA ALA A 74 -4.65 8.58 14.86
C ALA A 74 -5.03 8.25 16.31
N VAL A 75 -6.21 7.66 16.52
CA VAL A 75 -6.65 7.22 17.86
C VAL A 75 -5.79 6.07 18.38
N ALA A 76 -5.45 5.10 17.54
CA ALA A 76 -4.60 3.97 17.92
C ALA A 76 -3.20 4.46 18.35
N VAL A 77 -2.59 5.32 17.56
CA VAL A 77 -1.28 5.95 17.86
C VAL A 77 -1.35 6.74 19.17
N ALA A 78 -2.32 7.65 19.31
CA ALA A 78 -2.46 8.48 20.50
C ALA A 78 -2.65 7.63 21.76
N THR A 79 -3.39 6.53 21.66
CA THR A 79 -3.63 5.60 22.77
C THR A 79 -2.35 4.90 23.21
N VAL A 80 -1.54 4.38 22.27
CA VAL A 80 -0.27 3.72 22.60
C VAL A 80 0.75 4.73 23.13
N ARG A 81 0.88 5.90 22.50
CA ARG A 81 1.77 6.96 22.97
C ARG A 81 1.42 7.42 24.38
N ALA A 82 0.13 7.58 24.71
CA ALA A 82 -0.30 7.95 26.06
C ALA A 82 0.01 6.87 27.11
N ALA A 83 0.10 5.59 26.72
CA ALA A 83 0.44 4.48 27.60
C ALA A 83 1.94 4.41 27.96
N GLY A 84 2.82 5.15 27.26
CA GLY A 84 4.24 5.24 27.59
C GLY A 84 4.45 5.80 29.01
N ARG A 85 5.40 5.20 29.76
CA ARG A 85 5.61 5.51 31.19
C ARG A 85 6.19 6.89 31.45
N THR A 86 7.12 7.33 30.61
CA THR A 86 7.83 8.62 30.74
C THR A 86 7.79 9.37 29.41
N PRO A 87 7.96 10.71 29.40
CA PRO A 87 8.05 11.49 28.16
C PRO A 87 9.11 10.97 27.18
N GLU A 88 10.28 10.57 27.69
CA GLU A 88 11.41 10.09 26.88
C GLU A 88 11.06 8.79 26.14
N VAL A 89 10.36 7.87 26.82
CA VAL A 89 9.85 6.64 26.20
C VAL A 89 8.81 6.96 25.13
N ARG A 90 7.96 7.97 25.33
CA ARG A 90 6.92 8.38 24.36
C ARG A 90 7.51 9.01 23.11
N ASP A 91 8.54 9.85 23.28
CA ASP A 91 9.18 10.58 22.18
C ASP A 91 10.11 9.68 21.35
N SER A 92 10.61 8.60 21.95
CA SER A 92 11.40 7.56 21.28
C SER A 92 10.58 6.47 20.59
N MET A 93 9.25 6.45 20.74
CA MET A 93 8.39 5.51 20.00
C MET A 93 8.40 5.80 18.50
N ARG A 94 8.59 4.74 17.72
CA ARG A 94 8.47 4.71 16.27
C ARG A 94 7.38 3.71 15.88
N PHE A 95 6.38 4.19 15.15
CA PHE A 95 5.22 3.41 14.73
C PHE A 95 5.50 2.80 13.36
N VAL A 96 6.00 1.57 13.35
CA VAL A 96 6.39 0.87 12.13
C VAL A 96 5.16 0.48 11.32
N GLU A 97 4.15 -0.05 12.02
CA GLU A 97 2.91 -0.55 11.44
C GLU A 97 1.72 -0.20 12.34
N VAL A 98 0.61 0.22 11.73
CA VAL A 98 -0.71 0.34 12.36
C VAL A 98 -1.73 -0.23 11.37
N VAL A 99 -2.28 -1.40 11.69
CA VAL A 99 -3.21 -2.13 10.80
C VAL A 99 -4.45 -2.56 11.55
N LEU A 100 -5.52 -2.84 10.81
CA LEU A 100 -6.69 -3.53 11.34
C LEU A 100 -6.23 -4.90 11.87
N LEU A 101 -6.54 -5.20 13.13
CA LEU A 101 -6.52 -6.58 13.61
C LEU A 101 -7.74 -7.27 13.01
N GLU A 102 -7.51 -8.09 11.98
CA GLU A 102 -8.58 -8.80 11.28
C GLU A 102 -9.45 -9.59 12.27
N PRO A 103 -10.78 -9.45 12.23
CA PRO A 103 -11.68 -10.15 13.14
C PRO A 103 -11.66 -11.67 12.94
N GLU A 104 -12.12 -12.39 13.96
CA GLU A 104 -12.33 -13.84 13.84
C GLU A 104 -13.28 -14.18 12.67
N LYS A 105 -13.04 -15.33 12.03
CA LYS A 105 -13.77 -15.78 10.83
C LYS A 105 -15.29 -15.85 11.02
N ASN A 106 -15.75 -16.22 12.22
CA ASN A 106 -17.17 -16.24 12.60
C ASN A 106 -17.81 -14.84 12.58
N VAL A 107 -17.08 -13.81 13.03
CA VAL A 107 -17.50 -12.41 13.00
C VAL A 107 -17.61 -11.92 11.56
N VAL A 108 -16.64 -12.28 10.73
CA VAL A 108 -16.67 -11.96 9.29
C VAL A 108 -17.85 -12.65 8.61
N ALA A 109 -18.07 -13.95 8.86
CA ALA A 109 -19.19 -14.69 8.26
C ALA A 109 -20.55 -14.09 8.63
N LEU A 110 -20.72 -13.67 9.88
CA LEU A 110 -21.90 -12.97 10.34
C LEU A 110 -22.06 -11.60 9.68
N ALA A 111 -20.97 -10.83 9.55
CA ALA A 111 -21.00 -9.55 8.87
C ALA A 111 -21.38 -9.75 7.39
N ASP A 112 -20.71 -10.65 6.68
CA ASP A 112 -21.06 -11.02 5.30
C ASP A 112 -22.56 -11.38 5.19
N ALA A 113 -23.10 -12.19 6.10
CA ALA A 113 -24.52 -12.53 6.09
C ALA A 113 -25.45 -11.33 6.32
N TYR A 114 -25.01 -10.33 7.09
CA TYR A 114 -25.73 -9.07 7.31
C TYR A 114 -25.68 -8.16 6.07
N PHE A 115 -24.53 -8.10 5.39
CA PHE A 115 -24.33 -7.22 4.24
C PHE A 115 -24.76 -7.86 2.89
N PHE A 116 -24.97 -9.19 2.81
CA PHE A 116 -25.35 -9.92 1.59
C PHE A 116 -26.67 -10.71 1.73
N PRO A 117 -27.81 -10.17 1.25
CA PRO A 117 -29.05 -10.94 1.14
C PRO A 117 -29.06 -11.87 -0.09
N PRO A 118 -29.81 -13.01 -0.06
CA PRO A 118 -30.54 -13.52 1.09
C PRO A 118 -29.59 -14.17 2.10
N PHE A 119 -29.81 -13.84 3.38
CA PHE A 119 -29.11 -14.39 4.52
C PHE A 119 -29.06 -15.92 4.45
N GLN A 120 -27.87 -16.52 4.56
CA GLN A 120 -27.68 -17.97 4.59
C GLN A 120 -27.42 -18.44 6.04
N PRO A 121 -28.45 -18.93 6.78
CA PRO A 121 -28.32 -19.29 8.20
C PRO A 121 -27.35 -20.43 8.47
N SER A 122 -26.99 -21.22 7.45
CA SER A 122 -26.07 -22.36 7.56
C SER A 122 -24.62 -21.97 7.89
N LEU A 123 -24.26 -20.69 7.76
CA LEU A 123 -22.93 -20.18 8.06
C LEU A 123 -22.78 -19.67 9.51
N LEU A 124 -23.86 -19.65 10.30
CA LEU A 124 -23.79 -19.28 11.70
C LEU A 124 -23.43 -20.49 12.58
N PRO A 125 -22.55 -20.31 13.58
CA PRO A 125 -22.35 -21.31 14.62
C PRO A 125 -23.69 -21.65 15.28
N ARG A 126 -24.11 -22.91 15.17
CA ARG A 126 -25.30 -23.41 15.87
C ARG A 126 -24.95 -23.61 17.35
N THR A 127 -25.47 -22.75 18.21
CA THR A 127 -25.48 -23.02 19.66
C THR A 127 -26.75 -23.79 20.01
N LYS A 128 -26.83 -24.38 21.22
CA LYS A 128 -28.00 -25.14 21.69
C LYS A 128 -29.33 -24.34 21.65
N GLY A 129 -29.29 -23.02 21.43
CA GLY A 129 -30.46 -22.13 21.29
C GLY A 129 -30.78 -21.64 19.87
N GLY A 130 -30.12 -22.14 18.82
CA GLY A 130 -30.31 -21.70 17.44
C GLY A 130 -29.23 -20.72 16.94
N PRO A 131 -29.40 -20.12 15.75
CA PRO A 131 -28.48 -19.12 15.23
C PRO A 131 -28.60 -17.84 16.07
N VAL A 132 -27.54 -17.48 16.79
CA VAL A 132 -27.45 -16.17 17.43
C VAL A 132 -27.07 -15.18 16.34
N ILE A 133 -27.98 -14.26 16.01
CA ILE A 133 -27.67 -13.07 15.20
C ILE A 133 -27.34 -11.96 16.20
N PRO A 134 -26.05 -11.61 16.42
CA PRO A 134 -25.68 -10.50 17.27
C PRO A 134 -26.36 -9.23 16.79
N SER A 135 -26.92 -8.48 17.74
CA SER A 135 -27.48 -7.16 17.47
C SER A 135 -26.40 -6.12 17.13
N ARG A 136 -25.12 -6.41 17.42
CA ARG A 136 -23.94 -5.60 17.13
C ARG A 136 -22.71 -6.50 16.87
N LEU A 137 -21.84 -6.12 15.94
CA LEU A 137 -20.56 -6.80 15.76
C LEU A 137 -19.56 -6.33 16.84
N PRO A 138 -18.50 -7.09 17.14
CA PRO A 138 -17.44 -6.67 18.06
C PRO A 138 -16.78 -5.35 17.62
N PRO A 139 -16.22 -4.58 18.57
CA PRO A 139 -15.47 -3.37 18.25
C PRO A 139 -14.25 -3.71 17.39
N ARG A 140 -13.90 -2.81 16.47
CA ARG A 140 -12.71 -2.94 15.65
C ARG A 140 -11.47 -2.77 16.52
N ARG A 141 -10.40 -3.48 16.18
CA ARG A 141 -9.13 -3.41 16.89
C ARG A 141 -8.03 -3.04 15.90
N ALA A 142 -7.10 -2.21 16.33
CA ALA A 142 -5.86 -1.95 15.63
C ALA A 142 -4.75 -2.79 16.25
N ARG A 143 -3.91 -3.39 15.42
CA ARG A 143 -2.64 -3.99 15.81
C ARG A 143 -1.52 -3.02 15.40
N LEU A 144 -0.60 -2.75 16.31
CA LEU A 144 0.54 -1.86 16.08
C LEU A 144 1.86 -2.60 16.30
N VAL A 145 2.86 -2.31 15.47
CA VAL A 145 4.28 -2.64 15.73
C VAL A 145 4.99 -1.35 16.09
N VAL A 146 5.59 -1.30 17.27
CA VAL A 146 6.26 -0.11 17.80
C VAL A 146 7.69 -0.45 18.15
N TYR A 147 8.63 0.28 17.55
CA TYR A 147 10.05 0.27 17.89
C TYR A 147 10.34 1.40 18.88
N ASN A 148 11.12 1.15 19.92
CA ASN A 148 11.58 2.21 20.82
C ASN A 148 13.07 2.46 20.61
N LYS A 149 13.43 3.62 20.04
CA LYS A 149 14.83 3.98 19.73
C LYS A 149 15.70 4.10 21.00
N GLN A 150 15.11 4.37 22.16
CA GLN A 150 15.88 4.50 23.41
C GLN A 150 16.23 3.13 24.00
N THR A 151 15.29 2.19 24.03
CA THR A 151 15.50 0.86 24.62
C THR A 151 15.94 -0.21 23.62
N ASN A 152 15.90 0.09 22.32
CA ASN A 152 16.06 -0.87 21.22
C ASN A 152 15.01 -2.00 21.23
N GLU A 153 13.88 -1.80 21.91
CA GLU A 153 12.84 -2.82 22.03
C GLU A 153 11.79 -2.70 20.92
N THR A 154 11.34 -3.85 20.45
CA THR A 154 10.18 -3.96 19.56
C THR A 154 8.99 -4.48 20.35
N SER A 155 7.83 -3.86 20.18
CA SER A 155 6.61 -4.25 20.89
C SER A 155 5.40 -4.33 19.97
N ILE A 156 4.51 -5.26 20.28
CA ILE A 156 3.21 -5.44 19.63
C ILE A 156 2.11 -4.95 20.57
N TRP A 157 1.28 -4.06 20.05
CA TRP A 157 0.15 -3.50 20.78
C TRP A 157 -1.16 -3.84 20.09
N VAL A 158 -2.19 -4.11 20.88
CA VAL A 158 -3.57 -4.22 20.40
C VAL A 158 -4.41 -3.15 21.07
N VAL A 159 -5.01 -2.29 20.26
CA VAL A 159 -5.90 -1.21 20.71
C VAL A 159 -7.30 -1.48 20.22
N GLU A 160 -8.26 -1.53 21.14
CA GLU A 160 -9.69 -1.52 20.80
C GLU A 160 -10.14 -0.09 20.51
N LEU A 161 -10.81 0.08 19.38
CA LEU A 161 -11.26 1.37 18.87
C LEU A 161 -12.73 1.57 19.28
N SER A 162 -12.99 2.62 20.06
CA SER A 162 -14.37 3.02 20.37
C SER A 162 -15.04 3.57 19.12
N GLU A 163 -16.34 3.32 18.92
CA GLU A 163 -17.09 3.79 17.74
C GLU A 163 -16.91 5.29 17.51
N VAL A 164 -16.33 5.62 16.36
CA VAL A 164 -16.06 6.98 15.88
C VAL A 164 -17.39 7.66 15.54
N HIS A 165 -18.00 8.35 16.51
CA HIS A 165 -19.15 9.20 16.25
C HIS A 165 -18.68 10.55 15.74
N ALA A 166 -18.76 10.75 14.41
CA ALA A 166 -18.47 12.03 13.74
C ALA A 166 -19.47 13.17 14.07
N ALA A 167 -20.39 12.98 15.01
CA ALA A 167 -21.50 13.91 15.27
C ALA A 167 -21.39 14.71 16.59
N THR A 168 -20.41 14.45 17.46
CA THR A 168 -20.28 15.20 18.71
C THR A 168 -19.02 16.05 18.72
N ARG A 169 -19.19 17.34 18.44
CA ARG A 169 -18.23 18.39 18.79
C ARG A 169 -17.80 18.18 20.25
N GLY A 170 -16.53 17.84 20.47
CA GLY A 170 -15.90 17.83 21.80
C GLY A 170 -15.74 16.48 22.51
N GLY A 171 -16.05 15.34 21.89
CA GLY A 171 -15.78 14.02 22.49
C GLY A 171 -14.34 13.57 22.24
N HIS A 172 -13.53 13.36 23.28
CA HIS A 172 -12.23 12.69 23.14
C HIS A 172 -12.45 11.31 22.52
N HIS A 173 -11.99 11.10 21.30
CA HIS A 173 -11.86 9.75 20.75
C HIS A 173 -10.92 8.96 21.66
N ARG A 174 -11.39 7.84 22.21
CA ARG A 174 -10.60 7.01 23.13
C ARG A 174 -10.41 5.63 22.53
N GLY A 175 -9.17 5.22 22.36
CA GLY A 175 -8.82 3.81 22.25
C GLY A 175 -8.64 3.21 23.63
N LYS A 176 -8.69 1.88 23.72
CA LYS A 176 -8.33 1.14 24.92
C LYS A 176 -7.23 0.13 24.57
N VAL A 177 -6.10 0.21 25.27
CA VAL A 177 -5.06 -0.84 25.16
C VAL A 177 -5.63 -2.14 25.70
N ILE A 178 -5.65 -3.17 24.86
CA ILE A 178 -6.08 -4.53 25.21
C ILE A 178 -4.87 -5.37 25.61
N SER A 179 -3.77 -5.24 24.87
CA SER A 179 -2.50 -5.90 25.17
C SER A 179 -1.32 -5.09 24.67
N SER A 180 -0.18 -5.32 25.30
CA SER A 180 1.14 -4.82 24.93
C SER A 180 2.16 -5.89 25.29
N GLU A 181 2.99 -6.29 24.34
CA GLU A 181 4.01 -7.32 24.52
C GLU A 181 5.31 -6.88 23.85
N VAL A 182 6.44 -6.97 24.56
CA VAL A 182 7.77 -6.81 23.98
C VAL A 182 8.13 -8.12 23.30
N VAL A 183 8.55 -8.05 22.04
CA VAL A 183 8.99 -9.22 21.27
C VAL A 183 10.52 -9.26 21.38
N PRO A 184 11.09 -10.28 22.06
CA PRO A 184 12.54 -10.42 22.16
C PRO A 184 13.14 -10.82 20.81
N ASP A 185 14.43 -10.53 20.64
CA ASP A 185 15.25 -11.03 19.53
C ASP A 185 14.70 -10.70 18.13
N VAL A 186 14.11 -9.52 17.94
CA VAL A 186 13.63 -9.03 16.63
C VAL A 186 13.91 -7.54 16.44
N GLN A 187 14.06 -7.15 15.16
CA GLN A 187 14.05 -5.76 14.72
C GLN A 187 12.95 -5.60 13.66
N PRO A 188 12.18 -4.49 13.69
CA PRO A 188 11.19 -4.23 12.68
C PRO A 188 11.80 -3.49 11.48
N ALA A 189 11.01 -3.40 10.41
CA ALA A 189 11.35 -2.69 9.18
C ALA A 189 12.02 -1.33 9.42
N MET A 190 12.98 -1.00 8.56
CA MET A 190 13.65 0.29 8.58
C MET A 190 12.75 1.41 8.07
N ASP A 191 13.07 2.63 8.51
CA ASP A 191 12.31 3.81 8.15
C ASP A 191 13.08 4.81 7.28
N ALA A 192 12.36 5.60 6.47
CA ALA A 192 12.98 6.56 5.57
C ALA A 192 13.90 7.57 6.28
N MET A 193 13.61 7.92 7.54
CA MET A 193 14.52 8.72 8.38
C MET A 193 15.76 7.94 8.78
N GLU A 194 15.66 6.65 9.08
CA GLU A 194 16.82 5.81 9.39
C GLU A 194 17.71 5.62 8.16
N TYR A 195 17.12 5.49 6.97
CA TYR A 195 17.86 5.54 5.70
C TYR A 195 18.66 6.85 5.58
N ALA A 196 18.01 8.01 5.79
CA ALA A 196 18.66 9.31 5.71
C ALA A 196 19.73 9.53 6.82
N GLU A 197 19.45 9.09 8.05
CA GLU A 197 20.38 9.17 9.17
C GLU A 197 21.61 8.27 8.95
N CYS A 198 21.42 7.07 8.39
CA CYS A 198 22.49 6.16 8.00
C CYS A 198 23.38 6.79 6.91
N GLU A 199 22.77 7.37 5.87
CA GLU A 199 23.50 8.06 4.82
C GLU A 199 24.34 9.21 5.37
N ALA A 200 23.74 10.10 6.17
CA ALA A 200 24.46 11.21 6.79
C ALA A 200 25.63 10.72 7.68
N THR A 201 25.37 9.69 8.51
CA THR A 201 26.38 9.11 9.41
C THR A 201 27.60 8.60 8.65
N VAL A 202 27.39 7.93 7.51
CA VAL A 202 28.48 7.42 6.68
C VAL A 202 29.19 8.56 5.97
N LYS A 203 28.44 9.50 5.37
CA LYS A 203 29.01 10.65 4.63
C LYS A 203 29.87 11.58 5.50
N ASP A 204 29.58 11.68 6.80
CA ASP A 204 30.35 12.48 7.75
C ASP A 204 31.58 11.74 8.33
N PHE A 205 31.73 10.43 8.06
CA PHE A 205 32.78 9.63 8.66
C PHE A 205 34.15 9.86 7.98
N PRO A 206 35.17 10.42 8.67
CA PRO A 206 36.42 10.85 8.02
C PRO A 206 37.17 9.74 7.25
N PRO A 207 37.30 8.50 7.77
CA PRO A 207 37.91 7.42 6.99
C PRO A 207 37.17 7.09 5.69
N PHE A 208 35.85 7.25 5.66
CA PHE A 208 35.05 7.05 4.45
C PHE A 208 35.30 8.16 3.42
N ILE A 209 35.30 9.42 3.86
CA ILE A 209 35.62 10.57 3.02
C ILE A 209 36.99 10.37 2.34
N GLU A 210 38.01 9.93 3.08
CA GLU A 210 39.33 9.64 2.50
C GLU A 210 39.31 8.48 1.49
N ALA A 211 38.50 7.44 1.72
CA ALA A 211 38.32 6.35 0.75
C ALA A 211 37.61 6.81 -0.54
N MET A 212 36.68 7.76 -0.45
CA MET A 212 36.01 8.38 -1.60
C MET A 212 36.96 9.30 -2.39
N LYS A 213 37.79 10.10 -1.71
CA LYS A 213 38.84 10.91 -2.37
C LYS A 213 39.82 10.08 -3.17
N LYS A 214 40.25 8.91 -2.65
CA LYS A 214 41.10 7.97 -3.42
C LYS A 214 40.45 7.52 -4.73
N ARG A 215 39.12 7.49 -4.78
CA ARG A 215 38.31 7.14 -5.97
C ARG A 215 37.97 8.34 -6.84
N GLY A 216 38.54 9.52 -6.54
CA GLY A 216 38.32 10.77 -7.28
C GLY A 216 37.00 11.45 -6.97
N ILE A 217 36.40 11.17 -5.80
CA ILE A 217 35.16 11.79 -5.34
C ILE A 217 35.47 12.69 -4.15
N ASP A 218 35.63 13.98 -4.41
CA ASP A 218 35.83 15.02 -3.39
C ASP A 218 34.51 15.60 -2.87
N ASP A 219 33.45 15.52 -3.67
CA ASP A 219 32.12 16.02 -3.33
C ASP A 219 31.23 14.87 -2.81
N MET A 220 30.96 14.90 -1.50
CA MET A 220 30.10 13.91 -0.85
C MET A 220 28.63 14.02 -1.25
N GLU A 221 28.19 15.13 -1.86
CA GLU A 221 26.83 15.24 -2.39
C GLU A 221 26.59 14.34 -3.61
N LEU A 222 27.66 13.87 -4.26
CA LEU A 222 27.57 12.86 -5.32
C LEU A 222 27.34 11.45 -4.78
N VAL A 223 27.60 11.20 -3.50
CA VAL A 223 27.57 9.86 -2.92
C VAL A 223 26.17 9.54 -2.40
N MET A 224 25.65 8.41 -2.83
CA MET A 224 24.43 7.79 -2.31
C MET A 224 24.82 6.63 -1.40
N VAL A 225 24.19 6.56 -0.24
CA VAL A 225 24.41 5.47 0.74
C VAL A 225 23.06 4.82 1.02
N ASP A 226 22.85 3.67 0.41
CA ASP A 226 21.63 2.91 0.62
C ASP A 226 21.78 2.06 1.87
N ALA A 227 21.03 2.38 2.93
CA ALA A 227 20.95 1.51 4.09
C ALA A 227 20.42 0.13 3.67
N TRP A 228 21.08 -0.93 4.12
CA TRP A 228 20.68 -2.30 3.83
C TRP A 228 20.57 -3.08 5.14
N CYS A 229 19.56 -3.93 5.23
CA CYS A 229 19.35 -4.80 6.36
C CYS A 229 20.58 -5.67 6.62
N ALA A 230 20.89 -5.91 7.89
CA ALA A 230 22.09 -6.63 8.27
C ALA A 230 22.04 -8.14 7.95
N GLY A 231 20.84 -8.70 7.82
CA GLY A 231 20.60 -10.15 7.84
C GLY A 231 21.04 -10.77 9.18
N TYR A 232 21.25 -12.08 9.21
CA TYR A 232 21.81 -12.78 10.37
C TYR A 232 22.81 -13.85 9.92
N TYR A 233 24.12 -13.55 10.00
CA TYR A 233 25.19 -14.46 9.60
C TYR A 233 26.03 -14.95 10.79
N SER A 234 26.02 -14.22 11.90
CA SER A 234 26.67 -14.57 13.15
C SER A 234 26.02 -13.83 14.33
N ASP A 235 26.42 -14.15 15.56
CA ASP A 235 25.97 -13.43 16.76
C ASP A 235 26.31 -11.93 16.76
N ALA A 236 27.27 -11.50 15.92
CA ALA A 236 27.55 -10.07 15.73
C ALA A 236 26.40 -9.32 15.03
N ASP A 237 25.55 -10.04 14.28
CA ASP A 237 24.36 -9.50 13.60
C ASP A 237 23.10 -9.63 14.45
N ALA A 238 23.23 -10.04 15.72
CA ALA A 238 22.08 -10.24 16.58
C ALA A 238 21.26 -8.95 16.71
N PRO A 239 19.93 -9.07 16.85
CA PRO A 239 19.01 -7.92 16.96
C PRO A 239 19.14 -7.15 18.29
N ASN A 240 20.15 -7.46 19.11
CA ASN A 240 20.52 -6.66 20.27
C ASN A 240 21.08 -5.27 19.87
N ARG A 241 21.44 -5.09 18.60
CA ARG A 241 21.79 -3.81 17.98
C ARG A 241 20.95 -3.59 16.73
N ARG A 242 20.65 -2.32 16.42
CA ARG A 242 19.97 -1.94 15.18
C ARG A 242 21.00 -1.63 14.11
N LEU A 243 21.34 -2.62 13.29
CA LEU A 243 22.46 -2.57 12.36
C LEU A 243 22.01 -2.29 10.92
N GLY A 244 22.73 -1.38 10.26
CA GLY A 244 22.69 -1.18 8.82
C GLY A 244 24.02 -1.56 8.20
N LYS A 245 24.00 -2.24 7.05
CA LYS A 245 25.20 -2.60 6.28
C LYS A 245 25.12 -1.99 4.87
N PRO A 246 25.29 -0.67 4.75
CA PRO A 246 24.89 0.04 3.55
C PRO A 246 25.68 -0.34 2.30
N LEU A 247 25.10 -0.05 1.14
CA LEU A 247 25.72 -0.10 -0.17
C LEU A 247 25.92 1.31 -0.69
N ILE A 248 26.96 1.51 -1.50
CA ILE A 248 27.41 2.85 -1.85
C ILE A 248 27.39 2.99 -3.38
N PHE A 249 26.83 4.10 -3.83
CA PHE A 249 26.74 4.45 -5.24
C PHE A 249 27.17 5.90 -5.45
N CYS A 250 27.50 6.26 -6.69
CA CYS A 250 27.95 7.62 -7.02
C CYS A 250 27.22 8.20 -8.22
N ARG A 251 26.62 9.35 -8.01
CA ARG A 251 26.17 10.26 -9.05
C ARG A 251 27.37 10.98 -9.70
N THR A 252 27.10 11.60 -10.83
CA THR A 252 27.99 12.41 -11.66
C THR A 252 27.63 13.88 -11.50
N GLU A 253 26.37 14.18 -11.13
CA GLU A 253 25.86 15.51 -10.85
C GLU A 253 24.97 15.49 -9.59
N SER A 254 25.28 16.33 -8.60
CA SER A 254 24.60 16.33 -7.29
C SER A 254 23.15 16.81 -7.35
N ASP A 255 22.83 17.73 -8.26
CA ASP A 255 21.52 18.39 -8.34
C ASP A 255 20.67 17.90 -9.53
N ASN A 256 21.03 16.77 -10.15
CA ASN A 256 20.31 16.25 -11.31
C ASN A 256 19.31 15.13 -10.91
N PRO A 257 17.99 15.41 -10.88
CA PRO A 257 16.99 14.41 -10.51
C PRO A 257 16.81 13.31 -11.57
N MET A 258 17.43 13.46 -12.74
CA MET A 258 17.33 12.53 -13.87
C MET A 258 18.46 11.50 -13.89
N GLU A 259 19.38 11.59 -12.94
CA GLU A 259 20.53 10.71 -12.89
C GLU A 259 20.22 9.33 -12.28
N ASN A 260 20.76 8.29 -12.91
CA ASN A 260 20.77 6.94 -12.37
C ASN A 260 22.05 6.65 -11.57
N GLY A 261 22.06 6.98 -10.28
CA GLY A 261 23.21 6.70 -9.40
C GLY A 261 23.54 5.21 -9.25
N TYR A 262 22.53 4.32 -9.33
CA TYR A 262 22.72 2.86 -9.28
C TYR A 262 23.62 2.31 -10.40
N ALA A 263 23.81 3.07 -11.49
CA ALA A 263 24.71 2.70 -12.59
C ALA A 263 26.21 2.78 -12.25
N ARG A 264 26.55 3.32 -11.08
CA ARG A 264 27.94 3.57 -10.64
C ARG A 264 28.16 3.14 -9.17
N PRO A 265 28.11 1.82 -8.89
CA PRO A 265 28.43 1.29 -7.56
C PRO A 265 29.88 1.58 -7.16
N VAL A 266 30.07 1.87 -5.87
CA VAL A 266 31.37 1.97 -5.20
C VAL A 266 31.67 0.63 -4.54
N GLU A 267 32.57 -0.13 -5.16
CA GLU A 267 32.94 -1.45 -4.69
C GLU A 267 34.18 -1.44 -3.77
N GLY A 268 34.29 -2.50 -2.96
CA GLY A 268 35.44 -2.78 -2.10
C GLY A 268 35.51 -1.98 -0.80
N ILE A 269 34.43 -1.29 -0.43
CA ILE A 269 34.25 -0.67 0.89
C ILE A 269 33.32 -1.54 1.73
N HIS A 270 33.70 -1.77 2.98
CA HIS A 270 32.86 -2.40 3.99
C HIS A 270 32.56 -1.40 5.10
N VAL A 271 31.30 -1.33 5.49
CA VAL A 271 30.81 -0.41 6.52
C VAL A 271 29.65 -1.04 7.28
N ILE A 272 29.67 -0.91 8.60
CA ILE A 272 28.54 -1.26 9.47
C ILE A 272 28.20 -0.04 10.33
N VAL A 273 26.92 0.28 10.37
CA VAL A 273 26.35 1.42 11.09
C VAL A 273 25.43 0.90 12.19
N ASP A 274 25.62 1.43 13.40
CA ASP A 274 24.63 1.34 14.46
C ASP A 274 23.62 2.47 14.27
N MET A 275 22.44 2.15 13.74
CA MET A 275 21.39 3.10 13.38
C MET A 275 20.59 3.58 14.60
N GLN A 276 20.72 2.89 15.74
CA GLN A 276 20.14 3.40 16.98
C GLN A 276 20.92 4.62 17.47
N ASN A 277 22.25 4.50 17.46
CA ASN A 277 23.17 5.51 18.00
C ASN A 277 23.75 6.45 16.92
N ASN A 278 23.47 6.19 15.65
CA ASN A 278 23.98 6.92 14.49
C ASN A 278 25.51 7.04 14.49
N VAL A 279 26.18 5.88 14.58
CA VAL A 279 27.64 5.78 14.57
C VAL A 279 28.12 4.67 13.64
N VAL A 280 29.19 4.94 12.88
CA VAL A 280 29.95 3.90 12.17
C VAL A 280 30.73 3.08 13.20
N ILE A 281 30.52 1.77 13.21
CA ILE A 281 31.15 0.86 14.18
C ILE A 281 32.23 -0.01 13.55
N GLU A 282 32.13 -0.26 12.25
CA GLU A 282 33.13 -0.97 11.47
C GLU A 282 33.29 -0.28 10.12
N PHE A 283 34.53 -0.11 9.68
CA PHE A 283 34.86 0.47 8.40
C PHE A 283 36.18 -0.09 7.87
N GLU A 284 36.15 -0.58 6.63
CA GLU A 284 37.33 -1.07 5.92
C GLU A 284 37.27 -0.72 4.43
N ASP A 285 38.28 -0.01 3.93
CA ASP A 285 38.55 0.18 2.49
C ASP A 285 39.34 -1.03 1.98
N ARG A 286 38.65 -2.17 1.81
CA ARG A 286 39.26 -3.50 1.57
C ARG A 286 39.95 -3.62 0.23
N LYS A 287 39.37 -3.04 -0.81
CA LYS A 287 39.87 -3.17 -2.19
C LYS A 287 39.57 -1.91 -2.98
N PHE A 288 40.57 -1.38 -3.65
CA PHE A 288 40.36 -0.35 -4.65
C PHE A 288 39.74 -0.96 -5.91
N VAL A 289 38.50 -0.58 -6.23
CA VAL A 289 37.82 -0.91 -7.48
C VAL A 289 37.48 0.41 -8.18
N PRO A 290 37.91 0.62 -9.43
CA PRO A 290 37.57 1.83 -10.16
C PRO A 290 36.07 1.98 -10.32
N LEU A 291 35.57 3.20 -10.12
CA LEU A 291 34.17 3.54 -10.42
C LEU A 291 33.86 3.31 -11.90
N PRO A 292 32.67 2.78 -12.23
CA PRO A 292 32.22 2.79 -13.62
C PRO A 292 32.24 4.21 -14.19
N PRO A 293 32.71 4.39 -15.45
CA PRO A 293 32.78 5.71 -16.05
C PRO A 293 31.38 6.33 -16.21
N PRO A 294 31.26 7.67 -16.16
CA PRO A 294 30.03 8.36 -16.50
C PRO A 294 29.49 7.94 -17.88
N ASP A 295 28.19 7.67 -17.95
CA ASP A 295 27.52 7.25 -19.18
C ASP A 295 26.05 7.70 -19.15
N HIS A 296 25.73 8.78 -19.86
CA HIS A 296 24.38 9.37 -19.86
C HIS A 296 23.32 8.42 -20.44
N LEU A 297 23.73 7.42 -21.24
CA LEU A 297 22.81 6.43 -21.79
C LEU A 297 22.27 5.47 -20.72
N ARG A 298 22.86 5.47 -19.52
CA ARG A 298 22.37 4.69 -18.36
C ARG A 298 21.27 5.40 -17.58
N ASN A 299 20.95 6.65 -17.94
CA ASN A 299 19.77 7.34 -17.42
C ASN A 299 18.50 6.81 -18.10
N TYR A 300 17.46 6.56 -17.31
CA TYR A 300 16.18 6.02 -17.76
C TYR A 300 15.21 7.08 -18.31
N THR A 301 15.71 8.28 -18.61
CA THR A 301 14.92 9.39 -19.13
C THR A 301 14.64 9.29 -20.64
N THR A 302 13.89 10.25 -21.17
CA THR A 302 13.57 10.32 -22.60
C THR A 302 14.84 10.43 -23.44
N GLY A 303 14.77 9.95 -24.68
CA GLY A 303 15.83 10.10 -25.68
C GLY A 303 16.33 11.55 -25.78
N GLU A 304 15.42 12.53 -25.78
CA GLU A 304 15.76 13.96 -25.81
C GLU A 304 16.73 14.37 -24.68
N THR A 305 16.50 13.88 -23.46
CA THR A 305 17.29 14.28 -22.28
C THR A 305 18.57 13.48 -22.12
N ARG A 306 18.57 12.19 -22.51
CA ARG A 306 19.77 11.32 -22.41
C ARG A 306 20.62 11.27 -23.68
N GLY A 307 20.24 11.97 -24.75
CA GLY A 307 20.93 11.93 -26.05
C GLY A 307 20.65 10.68 -26.90
N GLY A 308 19.52 10.02 -26.65
CA GLY A 308 19.02 8.87 -27.42
C GLY A 308 17.85 9.23 -28.36
N VAL A 309 17.26 8.22 -29.00
CA VAL A 309 16.09 8.38 -29.88
C VAL A 309 14.92 7.56 -29.32
N ASP A 310 13.80 8.24 -29.05
CA ASP A 310 12.56 7.58 -28.65
C ASP A 310 11.78 7.08 -29.87
N ARG A 311 10.95 6.04 -29.68
CA ARG A 311 10.09 5.51 -30.74
C ARG A 311 9.04 6.54 -31.17
N SER A 312 8.93 6.80 -32.47
CA SER A 312 7.97 7.75 -33.04
C SER A 312 6.78 7.09 -33.76
N ASP A 313 6.72 5.76 -33.78
CA ASP A 313 5.77 4.96 -34.56
C ASP A 313 4.59 4.40 -33.73
N VAL A 314 4.59 4.63 -32.42
CA VAL A 314 3.50 4.21 -31.53
C VAL A 314 2.29 5.14 -31.70
N LYS A 315 1.20 4.60 -32.25
CA LYS A 315 -0.07 5.33 -32.42
C LYS A 315 -0.90 5.32 -31.13
N PRO A 316 -1.71 6.36 -30.85
CA PRO A 316 -2.58 6.38 -29.68
C PRO A 316 -3.56 5.20 -29.63
N LEU A 317 -3.71 4.59 -28.45
CA LEU A 317 -4.74 3.60 -28.13
C LEU A 317 -5.74 4.21 -27.14
N ILE A 318 -7.02 4.25 -27.52
CA ILE A 318 -8.09 4.83 -26.70
C ILE A 318 -8.99 3.69 -26.21
N ILE A 319 -9.11 3.56 -24.88
CA ILE A 319 -10.01 2.61 -24.23
C ILE A 319 -11.10 3.40 -23.52
N SER A 320 -12.35 3.25 -23.97
CA SER A 320 -13.49 3.98 -23.42
C SER A 320 -14.68 3.08 -23.11
N GLN A 321 -15.42 3.44 -22.06
CA GLN A 321 -16.66 2.78 -21.64
C GLN A 321 -17.79 3.82 -21.62
N PRO A 322 -18.53 4.01 -22.72
CA PRO A 322 -19.48 5.13 -22.85
C PRO A 322 -20.65 5.04 -21.86
N GLU A 323 -20.98 3.84 -21.38
CA GLU A 323 -22.04 3.60 -20.39
C GLU A 323 -21.49 3.41 -18.96
N GLY A 324 -20.20 3.69 -18.75
CA GLY A 324 -19.50 3.42 -17.50
C GLY A 324 -19.10 1.95 -17.31
N PRO A 325 -18.52 1.61 -16.15
CA PRO A 325 -18.03 0.28 -15.85
C PRO A 325 -19.15 -0.68 -15.46
N SER A 326 -18.91 -1.97 -15.64
CA SER A 326 -19.83 -3.05 -15.25
C SER A 326 -19.68 -3.45 -13.78
N PHE A 327 -18.69 -2.88 -13.06
CA PHE A 327 -18.50 -3.11 -11.63
C PHE A 327 -19.26 -2.07 -10.79
N ARG A 328 -19.66 -2.46 -9.58
CA ARG A 328 -20.22 -1.56 -8.57
C ARG A 328 -19.37 -1.58 -7.32
N ILE A 329 -19.28 -0.41 -6.67
CA ILE A 329 -18.44 -0.19 -5.50
C ILE A 329 -19.30 0.35 -4.35
N THR A 330 -19.19 -0.25 -3.17
CA THR A 330 -19.75 0.27 -1.93
C THR A 330 -18.67 0.28 -0.85
N GLY A 331 -18.06 1.45 -0.62
CA GLY A 331 -16.86 1.55 0.21
C GLY A 331 -15.72 0.72 -0.39
N SER A 332 -15.22 -0.27 0.36
CA SER A 332 -14.20 -1.24 -0.08
C SER A 332 -14.76 -2.44 -0.86
N PHE A 333 -16.08 -2.61 -0.88
CA PHE A 333 -16.73 -3.79 -1.46
C PHE A 333 -16.95 -3.64 -2.95
N VAL A 334 -16.55 -4.66 -3.70
CA VAL A 334 -16.59 -4.73 -5.16
C VAL A 334 -17.57 -5.81 -5.59
N GLU A 335 -18.42 -5.48 -6.56
CA GLU A 335 -19.23 -6.44 -7.30
C GLU A 335 -18.95 -6.33 -8.79
N TRP A 336 -18.70 -7.44 -9.47
CA TRP A 336 -18.51 -7.45 -10.92
C TRP A 336 -18.76 -8.84 -11.49
N GLN A 337 -19.62 -8.96 -12.51
CA GLN A 337 -19.84 -10.21 -13.24
C GLN A 337 -19.97 -11.46 -12.32
N LYS A 338 -20.81 -11.35 -11.29
CA LYS A 338 -21.06 -12.33 -10.21
C LYS A 338 -19.94 -12.49 -9.17
N TRP A 339 -18.71 -12.04 -9.44
CA TRP A 339 -17.67 -11.91 -8.43
C TRP A 339 -18.02 -10.84 -7.42
N ASN A 340 -17.61 -11.09 -6.18
CA ASN A 340 -17.63 -10.09 -5.14
C ASN A 340 -16.54 -10.33 -4.10
N PHE A 341 -15.97 -9.23 -3.59
CA PHE A 341 -14.85 -9.23 -2.65
C PHE A 341 -14.67 -7.84 -2.03
N ARG A 342 -13.76 -7.70 -1.08
CA ARG A 342 -13.36 -6.41 -0.49
C ARG A 342 -11.89 -6.12 -0.75
N VAL A 343 -11.61 -4.86 -1.09
CA VAL A 343 -10.25 -4.34 -1.24
C VAL A 343 -9.76 -3.84 0.12
N GLY A 344 -8.68 -4.44 0.61
CA GLY A 344 -7.91 -4.00 1.77
C GLY A 344 -6.51 -3.55 1.37
N PHE A 345 -5.81 -2.89 2.28
CA PHE A 345 -4.43 -2.47 2.07
C PHE A 345 -3.66 -2.43 3.39
N THR A 346 -2.44 -2.94 3.43
CA THR A 346 -1.55 -2.90 4.60
C THR A 346 -0.18 -2.33 4.21
N PRO A 347 0.54 -1.64 5.11
CA PRO A 347 1.88 -1.11 4.81
C PRO A 347 2.89 -2.22 4.52
N LYS A 348 2.73 -3.42 5.10
CA LYS A 348 3.61 -4.57 4.84
C LYS A 348 3.32 -5.23 3.49
N GLU A 349 2.09 -5.70 3.27
CA GLU A 349 1.74 -6.58 2.14
C GLU A 349 1.26 -5.80 0.90
N GLY A 350 0.90 -4.53 1.08
CA GLY A 350 0.19 -3.76 0.06
C GLY A 350 -1.25 -4.24 -0.10
N LEU A 351 -1.65 -4.55 -1.33
CA LEU A 351 -3.02 -4.93 -1.69
C LEU A 351 -3.44 -6.29 -1.09
N VAL A 352 -4.53 -6.29 -0.33
CA VAL A 352 -5.16 -7.49 0.23
C VAL A 352 -6.59 -7.62 -0.32
N ILE A 353 -6.98 -8.82 -0.74
CA ILE A 353 -8.35 -9.11 -1.18
C ILE A 353 -9.04 -10.02 -0.16
N HIS A 354 -10.16 -9.55 0.40
CA HIS A 354 -10.93 -10.30 1.40
C HIS A 354 -12.26 -10.82 0.88
N SER A 355 -12.76 -11.89 1.52
CA SER A 355 -14.12 -12.42 1.33
C SER A 355 -14.49 -12.63 -0.14
N VAL A 356 -13.59 -13.22 -0.91
CA VAL A 356 -13.78 -13.52 -2.33
C VAL A 356 -14.88 -14.58 -2.48
N ALA A 357 -15.90 -14.25 -3.25
CA ALA A 357 -17.00 -15.15 -3.54
C ALA A 357 -17.54 -14.94 -4.96
N TYR A 358 -18.32 -15.92 -5.41
CA TYR A 358 -19.00 -15.92 -6.70
C TYR A 358 -20.49 -16.21 -6.53
N VAL A 359 -21.35 -15.44 -7.18
CA VAL A 359 -22.81 -15.66 -7.17
C VAL A 359 -23.19 -16.69 -8.23
N ASP A 360 -23.64 -17.86 -7.79
CA ASP A 360 -23.87 -19.04 -8.62
C ASP A 360 -25.36 -19.39 -8.70
N GLY A 361 -26.09 -18.63 -9.52
CA GLY A 361 -27.52 -18.83 -9.75
C GLY A 361 -28.31 -19.01 -8.45
N ASN A 362 -29.09 -20.10 -8.37
CA ASN A 362 -29.90 -20.42 -7.20
C ASN A 362 -29.10 -20.88 -5.97
N ARG A 363 -27.79 -21.18 -6.13
CA ARG A 363 -26.90 -21.51 -5.00
C ARG A 363 -26.46 -20.26 -4.24
N GLY A 364 -26.68 -19.06 -4.79
CA GLY A 364 -26.34 -17.79 -4.16
C GLY A 364 -24.83 -17.55 -4.09
N ARG A 365 -24.42 -16.76 -3.09
CA ARG A 365 -23.01 -16.38 -2.88
C ARG A 365 -22.19 -17.56 -2.37
N ARG A 366 -21.24 -18.04 -3.16
CA ARG A 366 -20.33 -19.16 -2.82
C ARG A 366 -18.93 -18.62 -2.51
N PRO A 367 -18.43 -18.75 -1.26
CA PRO A 367 -17.07 -18.36 -0.91
C PRO A 367 -16.03 -19.15 -1.72
N ILE A 368 -14.95 -18.48 -2.13
CA ILE A 368 -13.82 -19.05 -2.87
C ILE A 368 -12.52 -18.88 -2.07
N ALA A 369 -12.23 -17.66 -1.61
CA ALA A 369 -11.06 -17.38 -0.79
C ALA A 369 -11.42 -16.39 0.32
N HIS A 370 -10.89 -16.62 1.52
CA HIS A 370 -11.14 -15.73 2.66
C HIS A 370 -10.26 -14.48 2.60
N ARG A 371 -8.99 -14.65 2.21
CA ARG A 371 -7.96 -13.62 2.17
C ARG A 371 -6.91 -14.00 1.13
N LEU A 372 -6.53 -13.08 0.26
CA LEU A 372 -5.46 -13.21 -0.72
C LEU A 372 -4.51 -12.02 -0.55
N SER A 373 -3.21 -12.27 -0.40
CA SER A 373 -2.16 -11.24 -0.27
C SER A 373 -0.80 -11.79 -0.67
N PHE A 374 0.17 -10.89 -0.85
CA PHE A 374 1.59 -11.20 -0.93
C PHE A 374 2.21 -11.00 0.44
N VAL A 375 2.33 -12.08 1.21
CA VAL A 375 2.78 -12.03 2.62
C VAL A 375 4.27 -11.75 2.78
N GLU A 376 5.06 -12.06 1.74
CA GLU A 376 6.48 -11.80 1.65
C GLU A 376 6.94 -11.82 0.19
N MET A 377 8.06 -11.16 -0.08
CA MET A 377 8.81 -11.28 -1.32
C MET A 377 10.30 -11.10 -1.01
N VAL A 378 11.13 -12.03 -1.48
CA VAL A 378 12.57 -12.06 -1.18
C VAL A 378 13.40 -12.01 -2.45
N VAL A 379 14.48 -11.23 -2.42
CA VAL A 379 15.42 -11.06 -3.54
C VAL A 379 16.83 -11.51 -3.10
N PRO A 380 17.13 -12.82 -3.17
CA PRO A 380 18.47 -13.33 -2.88
C PRO A 380 19.41 -13.10 -4.06
N TYR A 381 20.53 -12.43 -3.82
CA TYR A 381 21.57 -12.22 -4.84
C TYR A 381 22.50 -13.44 -4.93
N GLY A 382 22.87 -13.82 -6.16
CA GLY A 382 23.67 -15.03 -6.43
C GLY A 382 25.18 -14.85 -6.52
N ASP A 383 25.71 -13.66 -6.19
CA ASP A 383 27.17 -13.42 -6.19
C ASP A 383 27.76 -13.78 -4.82
N PRO A 384 28.68 -14.77 -4.75
CA PRO A 384 29.25 -15.23 -3.48
C PRO A 384 30.31 -14.28 -2.89
N ASN A 385 30.69 -13.20 -3.58
CA ASN A 385 31.69 -12.26 -3.09
C ASN A 385 31.09 -11.24 -2.12
N GLU A 386 31.92 -10.67 -1.24
CA GLU A 386 31.55 -9.47 -0.47
C GLU A 386 31.42 -8.26 -1.41
N PRO A 387 30.43 -7.36 -1.22
CA PRO A 387 29.37 -7.40 -0.21
C PRO A 387 28.08 -8.10 -0.67
N HIS A 388 28.11 -8.81 -1.79
CA HIS A 388 26.92 -9.31 -2.47
C HIS A 388 26.33 -10.58 -1.85
N TYR A 389 27.15 -11.47 -1.29
CA TYR A 389 26.67 -12.73 -0.71
C TYR A 389 25.62 -12.53 0.39
N ARG A 390 25.69 -11.38 1.07
CA ARG A 390 24.78 -11.04 2.16
C ARG A 390 23.45 -10.41 1.71
N LYS A 391 23.33 -10.02 0.44
CA LYS A 391 22.16 -9.32 -0.09
C LYS A 391 21.00 -10.29 -0.26
N ASN A 392 20.08 -10.23 0.69
CA ASN A 392 18.85 -11.01 0.72
C ASN A 392 17.74 -10.09 1.24
N ALA A 393 17.25 -9.20 0.38
CA ALA A 393 16.21 -8.24 0.78
C ALA A 393 14.88 -8.98 0.92
N PHE A 394 14.24 -8.86 2.08
CA PHE A 394 12.87 -9.29 2.32
C PHE A 394 11.95 -8.07 2.17
N ASP A 395 11.73 -7.62 0.95
CA ASP A 395 11.12 -6.32 0.64
C ASP A 395 9.76 -6.08 1.34
N ALA A 396 8.96 -7.12 1.62
CA ALA A 396 7.75 -6.90 2.40
C ALA A 396 8.05 -6.77 3.90
N GLY A 397 8.84 -7.69 4.47
CA GLY A 397 9.15 -7.73 5.90
C GLY A 397 10.09 -6.62 6.40
N GLU A 398 11.03 -6.20 5.57
CA GLU A 398 12.13 -5.29 5.93
C GLU A 398 11.89 -3.83 5.50
N ASP A 399 11.10 -3.61 4.44
CA ASP A 399 10.80 -2.27 3.90
C ASP A 399 9.30 -1.97 3.86
N GLY A 400 8.49 -2.96 3.46
CA GLY A 400 7.04 -2.86 3.35
C GLY A 400 6.59 -2.51 1.93
N LEU A 401 5.98 -3.48 1.23
CA LEU A 401 5.49 -3.29 -0.14
C LEU A 401 4.44 -2.19 -0.23
N GLY A 402 3.52 -2.14 0.74
CA GLY A 402 2.44 -1.16 0.75
C GLY A 402 2.90 0.23 1.17
N LYS A 403 3.88 0.32 2.07
CA LYS A 403 4.44 1.59 2.52
C LYS A 403 5.16 2.34 1.41
N ASN A 404 5.74 1.59 0.49
CA ASN A 404 6.43 2.10 -0.69
C ASN A 404 5.56 2.12 -1.96
N ALA A 405 4.23 2.04 -1.80
CA ALA A 405 3.30 2.10 -2.93
C ALA A 405 3.24 3.50 -3.56
N HIS A 406 2.88 3.54 -4.84
CA HIS A 406 2.78 4.77 -5.61
C HIS A 406 1.36 5.33 -5.60
N SER A 407 1.26 6.65 -5.71
CA SER A 407 0.04 7.30 -6.21
C SER A 407 -0.06 7.10 -7.73
N LEU A 408 -0.99 6.24 -8.16
CA LEU A 408 -1.13 5.85 -9.56
C LEU A 408 -1.85 6.94 -10.38
N LYS A 409 -1.32 7.23 -11.57
CA LYS A 409 -1.82 8.26 -12.46
C LYS A 409 -2.64 7.67 -13.61
N LYS A 410 -3.85 8.20 -13.78
CA LYS A 410 -4.76 7.83 -14.88
C LYS A 410 -4.11 8.14 -16.24
N GLY A 411 -4.21 7.19 -17.16
CA GLY A 411 -3.63 7.30 -18.51
C GLY A 411 -2.15 6.93 -18.59
N CYS A 412 -1.51 6.67 -17.44
CA CYS A 412 -0.09 6.35 -17.32
C CYS A 412 0.04 4.94 -16.75
N ASP A 413 -0.28 4.79 -15.47
CA ASP A 413 -0.18 3.53 -14.73
C ASP A 413 -1.42 2.67 -14.96
N CYS A 414 -2.59 3.31 -15.04
CA CYS A 414 -3.87 2.64 -15.29
C CYS A 414 -4.67 3.34 -16.40
N LEU A 415 -5.02 2.59 -17.45
CA LEU A 415 -5.67 3.10 -18.67
C LEU A 415 -7.13 2.59 -18.79
N GLY A 416 -8.04 3.49 -19.21
CA GLY A 416 -9.46 3.20 -19.37
C GLY A 416 -10.33 3.86 -18.30
N TYR A 417 -11.46 3.22 -17.95
CA TYR A 417 -12.31 3.66 -16.86
C TYR A 417 -11.78 3.08 -15.54
N ILE A 418 -11.17 3.93 -14.71
CA ILE A 418 -10.49 3.50 -13.48
C ILE A 418 -11.27 3.94 -12.25
N LYS A 419 -11.46 3.02 -11.30
CA LYS A 419 -11.75 3.32 -9.91
C LYS A 419 -10.47 3.24 -9.11
N TYR A 420 -10.15 4.30 -8.37
CA TYR A 420 -9.06 4.33 -7.42
C TYR A 420 -9.52 4.12 -5.97
N PHE A 421 -8.66 3.53 -5.15
CA PHE A 421 -8.77 3.48 -3.69
C PHE A 421 -7.51 4.09 -3.07
N ASP A 422 -7.71 4.96 -2.09
CA ASP A 422 -6.63 5.54 -1.30
C ASP A 422 -6.24 4.58 -0.17
N ALA A 423 -5.00 4.68 0.31
CA ALA A 423 -4.51 3.93 1.46
C ALA A 423 -4.05 4.91 2.54
N HIS A 424 -4.44 4.63 3.79
CA HIS A 424 -4.01 5.39 4.96
C HIS A 424 -3.11 4.52 5.84
N PHE A 425 -2.00 5.10 6.30
CA PHE A 425 -1.07 4.44 7.20
C PHE A 425 -0.45 5.46 8.17
N THR A 426 0.36 4.96 9.08
CA THR A 426 1.15 5.81 9.96
C THR A 426 2.51 6.08 9.34
N ASN A 427 3.00 7.30 9.47
CA ASN A 427 4.43 7.56 9.43
C ASN A 427 5.07 7.07 10.73
N PHE A 428 6.40 7.03 10.77
CA PHE A 428 7.10 6.46 11.92
C PHE A 428 6.99 7.31 13.19
N THR A 429 6.67 8.60 13.09
CA THR A 429 6.39 9.43 14.27
C THR A 429 4.92 9.37 14.71
N GLY A 430 4.08 8.55 14.09
CA GLY A 430 2.68 8.36 14.46
C GLY A 430 1.68 9.32 13.78
N GLY A 431 2.15 10.18 12.87
CA GLY A 431 1.29 10.96 11.99
C GLY A 431 0.60 10.07 10.96
N VAL A 432 -0.56 10.46 10.46
CA VAL A 432 -1.24 9.73 9.39
C VAL A 432 -0.77 10.22 8.03
N GLU A 433 -0.38 9.30 7.17
CA GLU A 433 -0.05 9.53 5.77
C GLU A 433 -1.09 8.86 4.87
N THR A 434 -1.34 9.47 3.71
CA THR A 434 -2.29 8.97 2.72
C THR A 434 -1.61 8.89 1.37
N ILE A 435 -1.63 7.70 0.77
CA ILE A 435 -1.32 7.54 -0.66
C ILE A 435 -2.66 7.62 -1.39
N GLU A 436 -2.88 8.74 -2.05
CA GLU A 436 -4.01 8.92 -2.95
C GLU A 436 -3.83 8.03 -4.17
N ASN A 437 -4.92 7.47 -4.71
CA ASN A 437 -4.89 6.61 -5.89
C ASN A 437 -3.94 5.40 -5.78
N CYS A 438 -3.79 4.85 -4.57
CA CYS A 438 -2.86 3.75 -4.26
C CYS A 438 -3.19 2.45 -5.02
N VAL A 439 -4.47 2.09 -5.07
CA VAL A 439 -4.97 0.90 -5.78
C VAL A 439 -5.81 1.33 -6.97
N CYS A 440 -5.56 0.74 -8.13
CA CYS A 440 -6.41 0.93 -9.29
C CYS A 440 -7.24 -0.32 -9.59
N LEU A 441 -8.50 -0.10 -9.96
CA LEU A 441 -9.46 -1.14 -10.31
C LEU A 441 -10.14 -0.77 -11.63
N HIS A 442 -10.11 -1.68 -12.60
CA HIS A 442 -10.75 -1.50 -13.90
C HIS A 442 -11.13 -2.86 -14.50
N GLU A 443 -12.04 -2.85 -15.47
CA GLU A 443 -12.30 -4.02 -16.30
C GLU A 443 -11.71 -3.83 -17.69
N GLU A 444 -11.29 -4.93 -18.31
CA GLU A 444 -10.66 -4.94 -19.62
C GLU A 444 -11.21 -6.07 -20.48
N ASP A 445 -11.29 -5.85 -21.80
CA ASP A 445 -11.53 -6.91 -22.76
C ASP A 445 -10.37 -7.90 -22.74
N HIS A 446 -10.69 -9.19 -22.73
CA HIS A 446 -9.71 -10.27 -22.67
C HIS A 446 -9.94 -11.29 -23.79
N GLY A 447 -10.19 -10.80 -25.00
CA GLY A 447 -10.29 -11.63 -26.21
C GLY A 447 -11.54 -12.51 -26.25
N ILE A 448 -11.41 -13.72 -26.83
CA ILE A 448 -12.51 -14.68 -26.97
C ILE A 448 -12.62 -15.52 -25.69
N LEU A 449 -13.81 -15.57 -25.08
CA LEU A 449 -14.11 -16.47 -23.97
C LEU A 449 -14.32 -17.89 -24.48
N TRP A 450 -15.20 -18.04 -25.47
CA TRP A 450 -15.43 -19.30 -26.16
C TRP A 450 -15.96 -19.05 -27.57
N LYS A 451 -15.66 -19.99 -28.47
CA LYS A 451 -16.16 -20.00 -29.84
C LYS A 451 -16.41 -21.44 -30.28
N HIS A 452 -17.53 -21.68 -30.95
CA HIS A 452 -17.83 -22.97 -31.56
C HIS A 452 -18.41 -22.77 -32.96
N GLN A 453 -18.02 -23.63 -33.88
CA GLN A 453 -18.63 -23.77 -35.20
C GLN A 453 -19.07 -25.23 -35.32
N ASP A 454 -20.38 -25.45 -35.43
CA ASP A 454 -20.92 -26.76 -35.73
C ASP A 454 -21.00 -26.94 -37.24
N TRP A 455 -20.21 -27.87 -37.78
CA TRP A 455 -20.18 -28.14 -39.22
C TRP A 455 -21.42 -28.86 -39.73
N ARG A 456 -22.17 -29.57 -38.85
CA ARG A 456 -23.38 -30.31 -39.25
C ARG A 456 -24.57 -29.39 -39.43
N THR A 457 -24.71 -28.40 -38.57
CA THR A 457 -25.79 -27.41 -38.62
C THR A 457 -25.40 -26.13 -39.35
N GLY A 458 -24.10 -25.87 -39.51
CA GLY A 458 -23.58 -24.61 -40.05
C GLY A 458 -23.59 -23.46 -39.05
N LEU A 459 -24.03 -23.68 -37.80
CA LEU A 459 -24.15 -22.63 -36.79
C LEU A 459 -22.81 -22.25 -36.15
N ALA A 460 -22.61 -20.95 -35.97
CA ALA A 460 -21.44 -20.35 -35.36
C ALA A 460 -21.84 -19.54 -34.13
N GLU A 461 -21.16 -19.75 -33.00
CA GLU A 461 -21.36 -18.97 -31.78
C GLU A 461 -20.02 -18.49 -31.22
N VAL A 462 -20.01 -17.26 -30.71
CA VAL A 462 -18.82 -16.65 -30.08
C VAL A 462 -19.24 -15.75 -28.93
N ARG A 463 -18.52 -15.81 -27.82
CA ARG A 463 -18.62 -14.84 -26.72
C ARG A 463 -17.23 -14.31 -26.38
N ARG A 464 -17.13 -13.01 -26.11
CA ARG A 464 -15.90 -12.36 -25.67
C ARG A 464 -15.73 -12.50 -24.16
N SER A 465 -14.48 -12.48 -23.71
CA SER A 465 -14.14 -12.47 -22.30
C SER A 465 -13.84 -11.06 -21.84
N ARG A 466 -14.09 -10.80 -20.56
CA ARG A 466 -13.55 -9.67 -19.82
C ARG A 466 -12.89 -10.18 -18.55
N ARG A 467 -11.95 -9.39 -18.03
CA ARG A 467 -11.42 -9.56 -16.68
C ARG A 467 -11.52 -8.27 -15.90
N LEU A 468 -11.69 -8.39 -14.60
CA LEU A 468 -11.54 -7.29 -13.65
C LEU A 468 -10.13 -7.36 -13.08
N THR A 469 -9.43 -6.24 -13.09
CA THR A 469 -8.06 -6.09 -12.61
C THR A 469 -8.05 -5.16 -11.41
N VAL A 470 -7.40 -5.61 -10.33
CA VAL A 470 -7.14 -4.82 -9.12
C VAL A 470 -5.65 -4.85 -8.86
N SER A 471 -5.02 -3.68 -8.79
CA SER A 471 -3.56 -3.61 -8.74
C SER A 471 -3.02 -2.43 -7.95
N PHE A 472 -1.79 -2.59 -7.48
CA PHE A 472 -0.95 -1.49 -6.99
C PHE A 472 0.48 -1.66 -7.51
N ILE A 473 1.25 -0.58 -7.48
CA ILE A 473 2.67 -0.55 -7.85
C ILE A 473 3.47 0.02 -6.68
N CYS A 474 4.64 -0.53 -6.39
CA CYS A 474 5.56 0.01 -5.40
C CYS A 474 7.01 -0.02 -5.90
N THR A 475 7.86 0.80 -5.26
CA THR A 475 9.31 0.83 -5.52
C THR A 475 10.07 0.48 -4.24
N ILE A 476 10.95 -0.51 -4.31
CA ILE A 476 11.85 -0.85 -3.21
C ILE A 476 13.26 -0.62 -3.71
N ALA A 477 13.84 0.51 -3.29
CA ALA A 477 15.13 1.01 -3.77
C ALA A 477 15.19 1.01 -5.32
N ASN A 478 15.93 0.06 -5.90
CA ASN A 478 16.17 -0.05 -7.34
C ASN A 478 15.16 -0.94 -8.10
N TYR A 479 14.09 -1.41 -7.46
CA TYR A 479 13.11 -2.31 -8.06
C TYR A 479 11.71 -1.69 -8.10
N GLU A 480 11.03 -1.82 -9.23
CA GLU A 480 9.60 -1.53 -9.35
C GLU A 480 8.79 -2.83 -9.50
N TYR A 481 7.77 -3.00 -8.65
CA TYR A 481 6.88 -4.16 -8.67
C TYR A 481 5.45 -3.73 -8.98
N GLY A 482 4.81 -4.42 -9.93
CA GLY A 482 3.38 -4.32 -10.18
C GLY A 482 2.66 -5.59 -9.74
N PHE A 483 1.73 -5.47 -8.79
CA PHE A 483 0.94 -6.59 -8.27
C PHE A 483 -0.48 -6.55 -8.82
N TYR A 484 -0.92 -7.62 -9.48
CA TYR A 484 -2.20 -7.68 -10.17
C TYR A 484 -3.02 -8.90 -9.72
N TRP A 485 -4.24 -8.65 -9.25
CA TRP A 485 -5.27 -9.67 -9.09
C TRP A 485 -6.26 -9.57 -10.26
N HIS A 486 -6.46 -10.68 -10.97
CA HIS A 486 -7.40 -10.77 -12.09
C HIS A 486 -8.57 -11.70 -11.77
N PHE A 487 -9.79 -11.20 -11.95
CA PHE A 487 -11.02 -11.99 -11.87
C PHE A 487 -11.59 -12.16 -13.27
N TYR A 488 -11.76 -13.40 -13.72
CA TYR A 488 -12.24 -13.72 -15.06
C TYR A 488 -13.71 -14.12 -15.04
N GLN A 489 -14.43 -13.85 -16.13
CA GLN A 489 -15.75 -14.45 -16.33
C GLN A 489 -15.62 -15.98 -16.40
N GLY A 490 -16.40 -16.69 -15.58
CA GLY A 490 -16.57 -18.14 -15.68
C GLY A 490 -17.56 -18.53 -16.77
N TRP A 491 -17.59 -19.82 -17.10
CA TRP A 491 -18.59 -20.43 -17.97
C TRP A 491 -19.94 -20.59 -17.26
#